data_AF-A0A3N4MHK6-F1
#
_entry.id   AF-A0A3N4MHK6-F1
#
_cell.length_a   1.000
_cell.length_b   1.000
_cell.length_c   1.000
_cell.angle_alpha   90.00
_cell.angle_beta   90.00
_cell.angle_gamma   90.00
#
_symmetry.space_group_name_H-M   'P 1'
#
loop_
_entity.id
_entity.type
_entity.pdbx_description
1 polymer ?
#
loop_
_entity_poly.entity_id
_entity_poly.type
_entity_poly.pdbx_seq_one_letter_code
_entity_poly.pdbx_strand_id
1 'polypeptide(L)'
;MENNDLKDYFPSRKEQKANQGLANKTAQNLSSNPKSRFTKTEADYLYQINTDPNLTVVLDVDYLGDLKVTGDKFELIPDGSGRKRITVVPLAKEVWAVTGTLTLVQRLDGSYGVFNDTYDYDIKPRIKNLPRNLEIYFGEPKCGKNSGCTGYSIQFRGNIDPNRIRGLP
;
A
#
# COMPACT_ATOMS: atom_id res chain seq x y z
N MET A 1 4.90 13.01 34.91
CA MET A 1 4.11 12.42 33.81
C MET A 1 4.38 13.30 32.60
N GLU A 2 5.34 12.90 31.76
CA GLU A 2 5.71 13.68 30.58
C GLU A 2 4.68 13.47 29.48
N ASN A 3 4.12 14.59 29.02
CA ASN A 3 3.33 14.69 27.81
C ASN A 3 4.23 14.37 26.60
N ASN A 4 4.16 13.13 26.12
CA ASN A 4 4.70 12.75 24.81
C ASN A 4 3.72 13.21 23.74
N ASP A 5 3.76 14.52 23.45
CA ASP A 5 3.05 15.12 22.32
C ASP A 5 3.50 14.42 21.02
N LEU A 6 2.53 13.84 20.31
CA LEU A 6 2.65 13.12 19.03
C LEU A 6 3.28 13.93 17.87
N LYS A 7 3.86 15.11 18.14
CA LYS A 7 4.57 15.96 17.17
C LYS A 7 5.94 15.41 16.77
N ASP A 8 6.53 14.53 17.58
CA ASP A 8 7.82 13.88 17.26
C ASP A 8 7.69 12.74 16.23
N TYR A 9 6.46 12.34 15.87
CA TYR A 9 6.17 11.27 14.91
C TYR A 9 5.67 11.75 13.55
N PHE A 10 5.67 13.06 13.28
CA PHE A 10 5.61 13.53 11.90
C PHE A 10 6.91 13.12 11.22
N PRO A 11 6.89 12.52 10.01
CA PRO A 11 8.12 12.18 9.31
C PRO A 11 8.96 13.44 9.29
N SER A 12 10.19 13.36 9.81
CA SER A 12 11.12 14.46 9.62
C SER A 12 11.11 14.74 8.11
N ARG A 13 10.83 15.98 7.72
CA ARG A 13 10.94 16.46 6.32
C ARG A 13 12.40 16.41 5.83
N LYS A 14 13.23 15.52 6.38
CA LYS A 14 14.64 15.36 6.07
C LYS A 14 14.77 14.12 5.20
N GLU A 15 15.35 14.38 4.04
CA GLU A 15 15.85 13.38 3.11
C GLU A 15 16.62 12.28 3.86
N GLN A 16 16.26 11.03 3.60
CA GLN A 16 17.05 9.88 4.05
C GLN A 16 18.03 9.46 2.98
N LYS A 17 19.22 9.03 3.40
CA LYS A 17 20.19 8.42 2.48
C LYS A 17 19.75 7.01 2.11
N ALA A 18 19.98 6.63 0.86
CA ALA A 18 19.81 5.28 0.36
C ALA A 18 20.51 4.28 1.28
N ASN A 19 19.79 3.21 1.65
CA ASN A 19 20.30 2.12 2.46
C ASN A 19 19.49 0.85 2.19
N GLN A 20 19.87 0.12 1.14
CA GLN A 20 19.17 -1.11 0.75
C GLN A 20 19.19 -2.19 1.83
N GLY A 21 20.29 -2.31 2.60
CA GLY A 21 20.38 -3.30 3.68
C GLY A 21 19.31 -3.06 4.75
N LEU A 22 19.09 -1.80 5.11
CA LEU A 22 18.02 -1.41 6.03
C LEU A 22 16.63 -1.52 5.39
N ALA A 23 16.50 -1.23 4.10
CA ALA A 23 15.26 -1.42 3.36
C ALA A 23 14.81 -2.89 3.39
N ASN A 24 15.73 -3.81 3.09
CA ASN A 24 15.50 -5.25 3.12
C ASN A 24 15.09 -5.73 4.52
N LYS A 25 15.81 -5.29 5.56
CA LYS A 25 15.47 -5.63 6.95
C LYS A 25 14.10 -5.10 7.36
N THR A 26 13.76 -3.88 6.95
CA THR A 26 12.45 -3.27 7.24
C THR A 26 11.33 -4.04 6.54
N ALA A 27 11.47 -4.34 5.25
CA ALA A 27 10.51 -5.14 4.51
C ALA A 27 10.32 -6.54 5.10
N GLN A 28 11.41 -7.20 5.52
CA GLN A 28 11.36 -8.51 6.18
C GLN A 28 10.62 -8.44 7.53
N ASN A 29 10.89 -7.43 8.34
CA ASN A 29 10.22 -7.24 9.64
C ASN A 29 8.72 -7.01 9.47
N LEU A 30 8.34 -6.14 8.52
CA LEU A 30 6.93 -5.92 8.16
C LEU A 30 6.27 -7.23 7.69
N SER A 31 6.99 -7.98 6.84
CA SER A 31 6.50 -9.24 6.26
C SER A 31 6.36 -10.39 7.24
N SER A 32 7.12 -10.36 8.34
CA SER A 32 7.14 -11.43 9.34
C SER A 32 6.21 -11.17 10.51
N ASN A 33 5.67 -9.95 10.64
CA ASN A 33 4.80 -9.57 11.75
C ASN A 33 3.38 -9.22 11.25
N PRO A 34 2.39 -10.12 11.43
CA PRO A 34 1.01 -9.89 10.98
C PRO A 34 0.32 -8.72 11.71
N LYS A 35 0.87 -8.27 12.84
CA LYS A 35 0.39 -7.10 13.59
C LYS A 35 1.21 -5.84 13.32
N SER A 36 2.10 -5.87 12.33
CA SER A 36 2.96 -4.72 12.05
C SER A 36 2.10 -3.54 11.64
N ARG A 37 2.30 -2.41 12.31
CA ARG A 37 1.55 -1.19 12.06
C ARG A 37 2.18 -0.45 10.88
N PHE A 38 2.06 -0.99 9.66
CA PHE A 38 2.67 -0.39 8.48
C PHE A 38 2.05 0.97 8.17
N THR A 39 2.67 2.04 8.65
CA THR A 39 2.13 3.40 8.52
C THR A 39 2.64 4.10 7.27
N LYS A 40 1.98 5.22 6.89
CA LYS A 40 2.48 6.12 5.85
C LYS A 40 3.93 6.57 6.09
N THR A 41 4.28 6.88 7.34
CA THR A 41 5.64 7.28 7.71
C THR A 41 6.65 6.16 7.45
N GLU A 42 6.31 4.91 7.77
CA GLU A 42 7.19 3.77 7.49
C GLU A 42 7.27 3.45 6.00
N ALA A 43 6.15 3.59 5.29
CA ALA A 43 6.09 3.40 3.85
C ALA A 43 6.96 4.43 3.11
N ASP A 44 6.89 5.70 3.52
CA ASP A 44 7.74 6.80 3.04
C ASP A 44 9.20 6.60 3.38
N TYR A 45 9.50 6.18 4.61
CA TYR A 45 10.86 5.92 5.04
C TYR A 45 11.46 4.79 4.18
N LEU A 46 10.74 3.68 4.02
CA LEU A 46 11.15 2.55 3.21
C LEU A 46 11.40 2.98 1.77
N TYR A 47 10.51 3.78 1.18
CA TYR A 47 10.68 4.33 -0.16
C TYR A 47 11.97 5.16 -0.29
N GLN A 48 12.25 6.08 0.65
CA GLN A 48 13.43 6.94 0.59
C GLN A 48 14.75 6.17 0.69
N ILE A 49 14.80 5.10 1.47
CA ILE A 49 16.02 4.30 1.66
C ILE A 49 16.17 3.18 0.61
N ASN A 50 15.10 2.80 -0.08
CA ASN A 50 15.08 1.71 -1.06
C ASN A 50 15.67 2.13 -2.41
N THR A 51 16.50 1.27 -2.97
CA THR A 51 17.13 1.36 -4.30
C THR A 51 16.77 0.18 -5.22
N ASP A 52 16.03 -0.82 -4.72
CA ASP A 52 15.65 -2.02 -5.47
C ASP A 52 14.16 -1.97 -5.85
N PRO A 53 13.82 -1.90 -7.15
CA PRO A 53 12.43 -1.90 -7.61
C PRO A 53 11.70 -3.23 -7.37
N ASN A 54 12.43 -4.30 -7.08
CA ASN A 54 11.85 -5.62 -6.83
C ASN A 54 11.60 -5.88 -5.33
N LEU A 55 11.92 -4.92 -4.47
CA LEU A 55 11.60 -5.02 -3.04
C LEU A 55 10.10 -5.29 -2.88
N THR A 56 9.76 -6.24 -2.01
CA THR A 56 8.37 -6.61 -1.72
C THR A 56 8.13 -6.62 -0.23
N VAL A 57 7.08 -5.93 0.20
CA VAL A 57 6.53 -6.02 1.54
C VAL A 57 5.31 -6.93 1.48
N VAL A 58 5.26 -7.94 2.33
CA VAL A 58 4.10 -8.84 2.44
C VAL A 58 3.28 -8.40 3.64
N LEU A 59 1.97 -8.21 3.49
CA LEU A 59 1.06 -7.89 4.56
C LEU A 59 -0.05 -8.92 4.61
N ASP A 60 -0.58 -9.21 5.80
CA ASP A 60 -1.83 -9.94 5.91
C ASP A 60 -2.98 -9.05 5.41
N VAL A 61 -3.98 -9.62 4.75
CA VAL A 61 -5.19 -8.89 4.33
C VAL A 61 -5.91 -8.23 5.50
N ASP A 62 -5.73 -8.73 6.73
CA ASP A 62 -6.29 -8.12 7.94
C ASP A 62 -5.82 -6.69 8.18
N TYR A 63 -4.60 -6.35 7.74
CA TYR A 63 -4.06 -4.99 7.77
C TYR A 63 -5.01 -3.98 7.08
N LEU A 64 -5.75 -4.42 6.07
CA LEU A 64 -6.62 -3.55 5.28
C LEU A 64 -7.83 -3.01 6.04
N GLY A 65 -8.17 -3.58 7.20
CA GLY A 65 -9.34 -3.17 7.97
C GLY A 65 -10.66 -3.43 7.22
N ASP A 66 -11.63 -2.56 7.39
CA ASP A 66 -12.87 -2.58 6.61
C ASP A 66 -12.65 -1.91 5.25
N LEU A 67 -13.24 -2.49 4.21
CA LEU A 67 -13.20 -1.98 2.84
C LEU A 67 -14.57 -1.45 2.40
N LYS A 68 -14.57 -0.52 1.46
CA LYS A 68 -15.75 -0.03 0.77
C LYS A 68 -15.60 -0.23 -0.73
N VAL A 69 -16.62 -0.83 -1.35
CA VAL A 69 -16.73 -0.91 -2.81
C VAL A 69 -16.97 0.48 -3.40
N THR A 70 -16.17 0.82 -4.40
CA THR A 70 -16.31 2.07 -5.16
C THR A 70 -16.50 1.84 -6.65
N GLY A 71 -16.36 0.59 -7.13
CA GLY A 71 -16.71 0.20 -8.49
C GLY A 71 -18.19 -0.13 -8.62
N ASP A 72 -18.76 0.09 -9.81
CA ASP A 72 -20.19 -0.10 -10.04
C ASP A 72 -20.60 -1.59 -10.14
N LYS A 73 -19.69 -2.45 -10.62
CA LYS A 73 -19.92 -3.89 -10.79
C LYS A 73 -18.63 -4.68 -10.82
N PHE A 74 -18.74 -5.99 -10.60
CA PHE A 74 -17.65 -6.92 -10.83
C PHE A 74 -17.35 -7.07 -12.33
N GLU A 75 -16.07 -6.99 -12.68
CA GLU A 75 -15.55 -7.24 -14.03
C GLU A 75 -14.85 -8.59 -14.10
N LEU A 76 -15.01 -9.32 -15.20
CA LEU A 76 -14.21 -10.51 -15.45
C LEU A 76 -12.75 -10.14 -15.71
N ILE A 77 -11.84 -10.90 -15.12
CA ILE A 77 -10.41 -10.77 -15.40
C ILE A 77 -10.12 -11.41 -16.77
N PRO A 78 -9.49 -10.71 -17.73
CA PRO A 78 -9.27 -11.21 -19.08
C PRO A 78 -8.06 -12.15 -19.15
N ASP A 79 -8.01 -13.16 -18.29
CA ASP A 79 -6.94 -14.16 -18.18
C ASP A 79 -7.47 -15.60 -18.32
N GLY A 80 -8.76 -15.77 -18.62
CA GLY A 80 -9.42 -17.08 -18.74
C GLY A 80 -9.68 -17.78 -17.41
N SER A 81 -9.34 -17.17 -16.26
CA SER A 81 -9.50 -17.79 -14.94
C SER A 81 -10.94 -17.80 -14.42
N GLY A 82 -11.85 -17.04 -15.05
CA GLY A 82 -13.22 -16.84 -14.57
C GLY A 82 -13.33 -16.02 -13.28
N ARG A 83 -12.20 -15.55 -12.72
CA ARG A 83 -12.18 -14.66 -11.56
C ARG A 83 -12.76 -13.30 -11.92
N LYS A 84 -13.32 -12.64 -10.92
CA LYS A 84 -13.89 -11.29 -11.06
C LYS A 84 -13.12 -10.31 -10.21
N ARG A 85 -13.07 -9.05 -10.62
CA ARG A 85 -12.45 -7.96 -9.88
C ARG A 85 -13.39 -6.77 -9.69
N ILE A 86 -13.19 -6.02 -8.61
CA ILE A 86 -13.89 -4.76 -8.36
C ILE A 86 -12.98 -3.81 -7.59
N THR A 87 -13.20 -2.52 -7.76
CA THR A 87 -12.44 -1.47 -7.08
C THR A 87 -12.95 -1.26 -5.65
N VAL A 88 -12.04 -1.22 -4.69
CA VAL A 88 -12.33 -0.98 -3.27
C VAL A 88 -11.33 0.02 -2.67
N VAL A 89 -11.71 0.64 -1.56
CA VAL A 89 -10.84 1.50 -0.75
C VAL A 89 -10.92 1.09 0.73
N PRO A 90 -9.81 1.16 1.49
CA PRO A 90 -9.86 1.06 2.95
C PRO A 90 -10.68 2.20 3.56
N LEU A 91 -11.47 1.91 4.59
CA LEU A 91 -12.19 2.92 5.37
C LEU A 91 -11.29 3.64 6.37
N ALA A 92 -10.27 2.96 6.89
CA ALA A 92 -9.26 3.55 7.76
C ALA A 92 -8.35 4.47 6.94
N LYS A 93 -8.33 5.76 7.27
CA LYS A 93 -7.59 6.79 6.51
C LYS A 93 -6.09 6.52 6.50
N GLU A 94 -5.56 6.01 7.60
CA GLU A 94 -4.16 5.66 7.78
C GLU A 94 -3.73 4.49 6.87
N VAL A 95 -4.62 3.52 6.66
CA VAL A 95 -4.39 2.39 5.74
C VAL A 95 -4.48 2.89 4.30
N TRP A 96 -5.54 3.64 3.99
CA TRP A 96 -5.74 4.23 2.67
C TRP A 96 -4.60 5.17 2.27
N ALA A 97 -3.97 5.88 3.20
CA ALA A 97 -2.79 6.69 2.90
C ALA A 97 -1.60 5.88 2.37
N VAL A 98 -1.48 4.60 2.76
CA VAL A 98 -0.43 3.69 2.31
C VAL A 98 -0.83 2.98 1.01
N THR A 99 -2.04 2.45 0.94
CA THR A 99 -2.45 1.52 -0.12
C THR A 99 -3.37 2.14 -1.18
N GLY A 100 -3.93 3.32 -0.91
CA GLY A 100 -4.85 4.01 -1.81
C GLY A 100 -6.04 3.14 -2.23
N THR A 101 -6.30 3.14 -3.54
CA THR A 101 -7.34 2.34 -4.18
C THR A 101 -6.81 0.95 -4.53
N LEU A 102 -7.57 -0.07 -4.15
CA LEU A 102 -7.20 -1.47 -4.29
C LEU A 102 -8.11 -2.21 -5.27
N THR A 103 -7.61 -3.32 -5.80
CA THR A 103 -8.40 -4.26 -6.61
C THR A 103 -8.74 -5.49 -5.79
N LEU A 104 -10.01 -5.62 -5.41
CA LEU A 104 -10.55 -6.83 -4.80
C LEU A 104 -10.81 -7.87 -5.89
N VAL A 105 -10.47 -9.12 -5.63
CA VAL A 105 -10.68 -10.26 -6.54
C VAL A 105 -11.58 -11.29 -5.88
N GLN A 106 -12.70 -11.58 -6.52
CA GLN A 106 -13.53 -12.74 -6.21
C GLN A 106 -12.97 -13.97 -6.94
N ARG A 107 -12.58 -14.98 -6.18
CA ARG A 107 -12.09 -16.26 -6.68
C ARG A 107 -13.25 -17.21 -7.00
N LEU A 108 -12.94 -18.30 -7.71
CA LEU A 108 -13.95 -19.28 -8.13
C LEU A 108 -14.59 -20.03 -6.95
N ASP A 109 -13.87 -20.16 -5.84
CA ASP A 109 -14.37 -20.76 -4.60
C ASP A 109 -15.24 -19.79 -3.76
N GLY A 110 -15.50 -18.58 -4.27
CA GLY A 110 -16.26 -17.54 -3.59
C GLY A 110 -15.45 -16.72 -2.58
N SER A 111 -14.17 -17.05 -2.35
CA SER A 111 -13.30 -16.26 -1.47
C SER A 111 -12.88 -14.94 -2.12
N TYR A 112 -12.58 -13.94 -1.29
CA TYR A 112 -12.11 -12.64 -1.73
C TYR A 112 -10.63 -12.45 -1.37
N GLY A 113 -9.82 -12.00 -2.32
CA GLY A 113 -8.44 -11.58 -2.11
C GLY A 113 -8.20 -10.17 -2.66
N VAL A 114 -6.98 -9.67 -2.53
CA VAL A 114 -6.58 -8.35 -3.07
C VAL A 114 -5.34 -8.54 -3.93
N PHE A 115 -5.32 -7.87 -5.08
CA PHE A 115 -4.11 -7.83 -5.91
C PHE A 115 -2.99 -7.05 -5.24
N ASN A 116 -1.75 -7.39 -5.63
CA ASN A 116 -0.59 -6.63 -5.19
C ASN A 116 -0.74 -5.16 -5.60
N ASP A 117 -0.31 -4.27 -4.70
CA ASP A 117 -0.23 -2.84 -4.95
C ASP A 117 1.23 -2.42 -5.11
N THR A 118 1.45 -1.23 -5.64
CA THR A 118 2.77 -0.62 -5.75
C THR A 118 2.81 0.68 -4.96
N TYR A 119 3.79 0.79 -4.07
CA TYR A 119 4.11 2.03 -3.39
C TYR A 119 5.18 2.77 -4.18
N ASP A 120 4.77 3.78 -4.94
CA ASP A 120 5.67 4.58 -5.78
C ASP A 120 5.17 6.02 -5.93
N TYR A 121 6.13 6.94 -6.03
CA TYR A 121 5.94 8.38 -6.25
C TYR A 121 6.57 8.88 -7.55
N ASP A 122 7.30 8.03 -8.28
CA ASP A 122 7.90 8.40 -9.57
C ASP A 122 6.79 8.67 -10.61
N ILE A 123 6.56 9.95 -10.91
CA ILE A 123 5.63 10.39 -11.96
C ILE A 123 6.27 10.07 -13.32
N LYS A 124 6.16 8.83 -13.77
CA LYS A 124 6.48 8.50 -15.16
C LYS A 124 5.38 9.03 -16.08
N PRO A 125 5.69 9.82 -17.13
CA PRO A 125 4.70 10.45 -18.01
C PRO A 125 3.86 9.49 -18.86
N ARG A 126 4.01 8.17 -18.71
CA ARG A 126 3.46 7.15 -19.62
C ARG A 126 2.37 6.25 -19.06
N ILE A 127 2.04 6.31 -17.76
CA ILE A 127 1.00 5.44 -17.18
C ILE A 127 -0.12 6.31 -16.58
N LYS A 128 -1.21 6.47 -17.34
CA LYS A 128 -2.45 7.14 -16.93
C LYS A 128 -3.27 6.30 -15.94
N ASN A 129 -2.74 6.00 -14.76
CA ASN A 129 -3.58 5.53 -13.65
C ASN A 129 -3.76 6.68 -12.66
N LEU A 130 -4.90 7.36 -12.84
CA LEU A 130 -5.14 8.76 -12.50
C LEU A 130 -5.87 9.08 -11.16
N PRO A 131 -6.03 8.23 -10.12
CA PRO A 131 -6.57 8.73 -8.85
C PRO A 131 -5.53 9.36 -7.92
N ARG A 132 -4.28 8.87 -7.92
CA ARG A 132 -3.25 9.26 -6.92
C ARG A 132 -2.57 10.61 -7.22
N ASN A 133 -2.67 11.11 -8.46
CA ASN A 133 -1.91 12.26 -8.98
C ASN A 133 -2.19 13.62 -8.32
N LEU A 134 -3.31 13.80 -7.62
CA LEU A 134 -3.62 15.04 -6.88
C LEU A 134 -3.28 14.96 -5.38
N GLU A 135 -3.22 13.76 -4.83
CA GLU A 135 -2.95 13.51 -3.40
C GLU A 135 -1.45 13.29 -3.13
N ILE A 136 -0.68 12.87 -4.15
CA ILE A 136 0.78 12.74 -4.11
C ILE A 136 1.47 14.10 -3.87
N TYR A 137 0.95 15.21 -4.42
CA TYR A 137 1.63 16.52 -4.37
C TYR A 137 1.76 17.11 -2.94
N PHE A 138 0.92 16.71 -1.99
CA PHE A 138 0.98 17.18 -0.60
C PHE A 138 1.62 16.19 0.38
N GLY A 139 1.97 14.97 -0.05
CA GLY A 139 2.41 13.88 0.82
C GLY A 139 3.64 13.09 0.32
N GLU A 140 4.30 13.57 -0.72
CA GLU A 140 5.51 12.94 -1.27
C GLU A 140 6.68 13.01 -0.27
N PRO A 141 7.38 11.90 -0.01
CA PRO A 141 8.61 11.91 0.77
C PRO A 141 9.68 12.76 0.08
N LYS A 142 10.49 13.49 0.86
CA LYS A 142 11.60 14.26 0.28
C LYS A 142 12.66 13.32 -0.30
N CYS A 143 12.80 13.36 -1.61
CA CYS A 143 13.85 12.68 -2.35
C CYS A 143 14.94 13.67 -2.74
N GLY A 144 16.19 13.36 -2.40
CA GLY A 144 17.35 14.11 -2.89
C GLY A 144 18.36 13.20 -3.55
N LYS A 145 19.50 13.78 -3.95
CA LYS A 145 20.51 13.10 -4.78
C LYS A 145 21.05 11.81 -4.15
N ASN A 146 20.99 11.70 -2.81
CA ASN A 146 21.52 10.55 -2.09
C ASN A 146 20.43 9.61 -1.58
N SER A 147 19.16 9.89 -1.86
CA SER A 147 18.05 8.98 -1.55
C SER A 147 17.95 7.89 -2.60
N GLY A 148 17.38 6.75 -2.21
CA GLY A 148 17.08 5.68 -3.14
C GLY A 148 15.79 5.95 -3.92
N CYS A 149 14.74 6.39 -3.21
CA CYS A 149 13.44 6.80 -3.76
C CYS A 149 12.94 5.88 -4.89
N THR A 150 13.00 4.59 -4.63
CA THR A 150 12.61 3.56 -5.58
C THR A 150 11.34 2.88 -5.08
N GLY A 151 10.31 2.84 -5.94
CA GLY A 151 9.05 2.17 -5.64
C GLY A 151 9.23 0.68 -5.33
N TYR A 152 8.29 0.12 -4.58
CA TYR A 152 8.30 -1.29 -4.18
C TYR A 152 6.89 -1.89 -4.18
N SER A 153 6.81 -3.22 -4.21
CA SER A 153 5.54 -3.94 -4.22
C SER A 153 5.00 -4.19 -2.81
N ILE A 154 3.69 -4.11 -2.64
CA ILE A 154 2.96 -4.56 -1.46
C ILE A 154 2.12 -5.76 -1.87
N GLN A 155 2.41 -6.93 -1.31
CA GLN A 155 1.66 -8.16 -1.52
C GLN A 155 0.74 -8.42 -0.33
N PHE A 156 -0.53 -8.70 -0.60
CA PHE A 156 -1.50 -9.08 0.44
C PHE A 156 -1.68 -10.61 0.47
N ARG A 157 -1.58 -11.20 1.66
CA ARG A 157 -1.79 -12.63 1.90
C ARG A 157 -3.09 -12.88 2.64
N GLY A 158 -3.80 -13.92 2.24
CA GLY A 158 -5.03 -14.35 2.88
C GLY A 158 -6.29 -14.00 2.10
N ASN A 159 -7.42 -14.20 2.77
CA ASN A 159 -8.75 -13.95 2.25
C ASN A 159 -9.47 -12.96 3.14
N ILE A 160 -10.12 -11.96 2.52
CA ILE A 160 -10.90 -10.99 3.27
C ILE A 160 -12.26 -11.61 3.62
N ASP A 161 -12.66 -11.47 4.87
CA ASP A 161 -14.03 -11.76 5.31
C ASP A 161 -15.01 -10.86 4.54
N PRO A 162 -15.97 -11.43 3.79
CA PRO A 162 -16.99 -10.66 3.07
C PRO A 162 -17.73 -9.62 3.94
N ASN A 163 -17.90 -9.89 5.24
CA ASN A 163 -18.58 -8.98 6.18
C ASN A 163 -17.81 -7.68 6.42
N ARG A 164 -16.50 -7.66 6.13
CA ARG A 164 -15.64 -6.47 6.22
C ARG A 164 -15.66 -5.64 4.93
N ILE A 165 -16.44 -6.05 3.92
CA ILE A 165 -16.52 -5.37 2.63
C ILE A 165 -17.91 -4.75 2.47
N ARG A 166 -17.98 -3.43 2.60
CA ARG A 166 -19.23 -2.68 2.49
C ARG A 166 -19.58 -2.41 1.03
N GLY A 167 -20.83 -2.70 0.66
CA GLY A 167 -21.35 -2.46 -0.68
C GLY A 167 -20.98 -3.54 -1.70
N LEU A 168 -20.73 -4.78 -1.26
CA LEU A 168 -20.68 -5.90 -2.19
C LEU A 168 -22.03 -6.04 -2.92
N PRO A 169 -22.04 -6.09 -4.27
CA PRO A 169 -23.24 -6.29 -5.08
C PRO A 169 -23.75 -7.74 -5.06
#